data_AF-A0A9E0PUJ8-F1
#
_entry.id   AF-A0A9E0PUJ8-F1
#
_cell.length_a   1.000
_cell.length_b   1.000
_cell.length_c   1.000
_cell.angle_alpha   90.00
_cell.angle_beta   90.00
_cell.angle_gamma   90.00
#
_symmetry.space_group_name_H-M   'P 1'
#
loop_
_entity.id
_entity.type
_entity.pdbx_description
1 polymer ?
#
loop_
_entity_poly.entity_id
_entity_poly.type
_entity_poly.pdbx_seq_one_letter_code
_entity_poly.pdbx_strand_id
1 'polypeptide(L)'
;MSLPRQLDPGFASTDDIMAAASITRTTVKTWQDMGFLPVPLKVSLGMAGGVFNRYPAWAVPRARFIAEKRAAGFTYDEIRVMLAKADAEATRKPKTAPKPKAEEAKAPKAKASRAGRGGAR
;
A
#
# COMPACT_ATOMS: atom_id res chain seq x y z
N MET A 1 2.48 -20.30 10.35
CA MET A 1 1.75 -19.02 10.25
C MET A 1 2.57 -17.97 10.98
N SER A 2 2.92 -16.86 10.33
CA SER A 2 3.62 -15.75 11.00
C SER A 2 2.60 -14.99 11.85
N LEU A 3 2.93 -14.69 13.10
CA LEU A 3 2.03 -13.94 14.00
C LEU A 3 1.67 -12.58 13.37
N PRO A 4 0.41 -12.12 13.49
CA PRO A 4 0.02 -10.81 13.01
C PRO A 4 0.92 -9.76 13.66
N ARG A 5 1.63 -9.00 12.82
CA ARG A 5 2.50 -7.93 13.31
C ARG A 5 1.61 -6.84 13.88
N GLN A 6 1.82 -6.50 15.14
CA GLN A 6 1.06 -5.44 15.79
C GLN A 6 1.49 -4.08 15.21
N LEU A 7 0.81 -3.66 14.15
CA LEU A 7 1.00 -2.38 13.50
C LEU A 7 0.13 -1.30 14.16
N ASP A 8 0.52 -0.05 13.94
CA ASP A 8 -0.31 1.11 14.27
C ASP A 8 -1.71 0.93 13.62
N PRO A 9 -2.82 1.17 14.37
CA PRO A 9 -4.18 0.99 13.88
C PRO A 9 -4.53 1.75 12.59
N GLY A 10 -3.73 2.75 12.18
CA GLY A 10 -3.86 3.40 10.87
C GLY A 10 -3.37 2.56 9.68
N PHE A 11 -2.70 1.43 9.93
CA PHE A 11 -2.05 0.61 8.91
C PHE A 11 -2.36 -0.88 9.05
N ALA A 12 -2.18 -1.60 7.95
CA ALA A 12 -2.34 -3.03 7.87
C ALA A 12 -1.14 -3.69 7.19
N SER A 13 -0.86 -4.94 7.55
CA SER A 13 0.16 -5.77 6.92
C SER A 13 -0.46 -6.67 5.85
N THR A 14 0.40 -7.40 5.13
CA THR A 14 -0.09 -8.46 4.23
C THR A 14 -0.79 -9.57 5.03
N ASP A 15 -0.31 -9.86 6.24
CA ASP A 15 -0.88 -10.90 7.10
C ASP A 15 -2.29 -10.53 7.55
N ASP A 16 -2.55 -9.25 7.88
CA ASP A 16 -3.89 -8.77 8.25
C ASP A 16 -4.88 -8.87 7.08
N ILE A 17 -4.42 -8.55 5.86
CA ILE A 17 -5.23 -8.70 4.65
C ILE A 17 -5.55 -10.19 4.39
N MET A 18 -4.55 -11.06 4.51
CA MET A 18 -4.74 -12.51 4.36
C MET A 18 -5.73 -13.05 5.40
N ALA A 19 -5.60 -12.63 6.66
CA ALA A 19 -6.47 -13.05 7.74
C ALA A 19 -7.92 -12.56 7.55
N ALA A 20 -8.11 -11.31 7.12
CA ALA A 20 -9.45 -10.72 6.95
C ALA A 20 -10.22 -11.28 5.75
N ALA A 21 -9.50 -11.67 4.69
CA ALA A 21 -10.09 -12.20 3.46
C ALA A 21 -9.96 -13.74 3.35
N SER A 22 -9.31 -14.40 4.32
CA SER A 22 -8.98 -15.83 4.28
C SER A 22 -8.31 -16.27 2.97
N ILE A 23 -7.38 -15.44 2.47
CA ILE A 23 -6.67 -15.66 1.21
C ILE A 23 -5.17 -15.86 1.42
N THR A 24 -4.50 -16.38 0.40
CA THR A 24 -3.04 -16.54 0.40
C THR A 24 -2.33 -15.28 -0.08
N ARG A 25 -1.03 -15.20 0.20
CA ARG A 25 -0.17 -14.09 -0.21
C ARG A 25 -0.12 -13.91 -1.73
N THR A 26 -0.22 -15.01 -2.48
CA THR A 26 -0.26 -14.98 -3.94
C THR A 26 -1.52 -14.26 -4.43
N THR A 27 -2.68 -14.55 -3.84
CA THR A 27 -3.93 -13.84 -4.15
C THR A 27 -3.85 -12.35 -3.82
N VAL A 28 -3.22 -12.00 -2.69
CA VAL A 28 -2.99 -10.59 -2.31
C VAL A 28 -2.14 -9.87 -3.36
N LYS A 29 -1.11 -10.52 -3.90
CA LYS A 29 -0.30 -9.98 -5.00
C LYS A 29 -1.14 -9.81 -6.27
N THR A 30 -1.90 -10.83 -6.67
CA THR A 30 -2.78 -10.76 -7.84
C THR A 30 -3.77 -9.59 -7.74
N TRP A 31 -4.33 -9.34 -6.55
CA TRP A 31 -5.24 -8.22 -6.34
C TRP A 31 -4.54 -6.85 -6.40
N GLN A 32 -3.26 -6.77 -6.04
CA GLN A 32 -2.46 -5.55 -6.26
C GLN A 32 -2.20 -5.33 -7.76
N ASP A 33 -1.78 -6.37 -8.47
CA ASP A 33 -1.48 -6.31 -9.90
C ASP A 33 -2.75 -5.94 -10.71
N MET A 34 -3.92 -6.36 -10.24
CA MET A 34 -5.23 -6.02 -10.82
C MET A 34 -5.77 -4.64 -10.39
N GLY A 35 -5.12 -3.95 -9.45
CA GLY A 35 -5.54 -2.63 -8.94
C GLY A 35 -6.69 -2.64 -7.93
N PHE A 36 -7.05 -3.80 -7.36
CA PHE A 36 -8.06 -3.89 -6.31
C PHE A 36 -7.55 -3.45 -4.94
N LEU A 37 -6.27 -3.67 -4.68
CA LEU A 37 -5.59 -3.26 -3.46
C LEU A 37 -4.59 -2.16 -3.75
N PRO A 38 -4.34 -1.24 -2.79
CA PRO A 38 -3.34 -0.20 -2.96
C PRO A 38 -1.94 -0.82 -3.07
N VAL A 39 -1.07 -0.15 -3.81
CA VAL A 39 0.35 -0.52 -3.90
C VAL A 39 0.95 -0.43 -2.49
N PRO A 40 1.59 -1.49 -1.97
CA PRO A 40 2.17 -1.48 -0.64
C PRO A 40 3.36 -0.53 -0.54
N LEU A 41 3.47 0.13 0.60
CA LEU A 41 4.70 0.81 1.00
C LEU A 41 5.61 -0.20 1.69
N LYS A 42 6.83 -0.38 1.16
CA LYS A 42 7.84 -1.21 1.83
C LYS A 42 8.40 -0.42 3.01
N VAL A 43 8.22 -0.96 4.21
CA VAL A 43 8.73 -0.38 5.45
C VAL A 43 9.78 -1.32 6.02
N SER A 44 10.93 -0.76 6.37
CA SER A 44 11.97 -1.46 7.13
C SER A 44 11.92 -1.04 8.58
N LEU A 45 11.87 -2.00 9.50
CA LEU A 45 12.00 -1.77 10.95
C LEU A 45 13.45 -1.99 11.43
N GLY A 46 14.43 -1.76 10.55
CA GLY A 46 15.84 -2.02 10.84
C GLY A 46 16.21 -3.49 10.85
N MET A 47 17.41 -3.78 11.38
CA MET A 47 18.10 -5.07 11.20
C MET A 47 17.37 -6.25 11.87
N ALA A 48 16.65 -6.03 12.97
CA ALA A 48 15.86 -7.07 13.65
C ALA A 48 14.41 -7.18 13.14
N GLY A 49 13.82 -6.09 12.66
CA GLY A 49 12.41 -6.05 12.27
C GLY A 49 12.13 -6.47 10.82
N GLY A 50 13.17 -6.56 9.99
CA GLY A 50 13.07 -6.93 8.58
C GLY A 50 12.34 -5.89 7.73
N VAL A 51 12.07 -6.25 6.47
CA VAL A 51 11.31 -5.44 5.51
C VAL A 51 9.94 -6.08 5.31
N PHE A 52 8.88 -5.29 5.42
CA PHE A 52 7.52 -5.76 5.18
C PHE A 52 6.69 -4.74 4.40
N ASN A 53 5.58 -5.23 3.86
CA ASN A 53 4.62 -4.42 3.12
C ASN A 53 3.60 -3.82 4.08
N ARG A 54 3.46 -2.49 4.04
CA ARG A 54 2.48 -1.70 4.78
C ARG A 54 1.39 -1.21 3.81
N TYR A 55 0.15 -1.42 4.20
CA TYR A 55 -1.06 -0.94 3.53
C TYR A 55 -1.79 0.04 4.45
N PRO A 56 -2.62 0.93 3.91
CA PRO A 56 -3.54 1.72 4.73
C PRO A 56 -4.59 0.81 5.38
N ALA A 57 -5.08 1.16 6.57
CA ALA A 57 -6.06 0.35 7.31
C ALA A 57 -7.34 0.02 6.50
N TRP A 58 -7.78 0.93 5.62
CA TRP A 58 -8.96 0.70 4.76
C TRP A 58 -8.77 -0.44 3.74
N ALA A 59 -7.54 -0.90 3.49
CA ALA A 59 -7.28 -2.02 2.60
C ALA A 59 -7.86 -3.34 3.14
N VAL A 60 -7.93 -3.50 4.48
CA VAL A 60 -8.47 -4.69 5.15
C VAL A 60 -9.97 -4.88 4.87
N PRO A 61 -10.86 -3.90 5.18
CA PRO A 61 -12.28 -4.05 4.86
C PRO A 61 -12.53 -4.16 3.34
N ARG A 62 -11.69 -3.55 2.50
CA ARG A 62 -11.79 -3.72 1.04
C ARG A 62 -11.47 -5.14 0.59
N ALA A 63 -10.41 -5.74 1.13
CA ALA A 63 -10.05 -7.13 0.85
C ALA A 63 -11.16 -8.10 1.28
N ARG A 64 -11.73 -7.87 2.46
CA ARG A 64 -12.88 -8.65 2.95
C ARG A 64 -14.08 -8.54 2.01
N PHE A 65 -14.41 -7.33 1.54
CA PHE A 65 -15.51 -7.13 0.58
C PHE A 65 -15.28 -7.90 -0.72
N ILE A 66 -14.06 -7.85 -1.28
CA ILE A 66 -13.72 -8.60 -2.50
C ILE A 66 -13.87 -10.11 -2.26
N ALA A 67 -13.41 -10.62 -1.12
CA ALA A 67 -13.54 -12.03 -0.76
C ALA A 67 -15.01 -12.45 -0.63
N GLU A 68 -15.83 -11.66 0.07
CA GLU A 68 -17.27 -11.92 0.22
C GLU A 68 -17.98 -11.94 -1.14
N LYS A 69 -17.65 -11.00 -2.05
CA LYS A 69 -18.22 -11.00 -3.41
C LYS A 69 -17.72 -12.17 -4.25
N ARG A 70 -16.44 -12.56 -4.13
CA ARG A 70 -15.93 -13.77 -4.79
C ARG A 70 -16.61 -15.03 -4.28
N ALA A 71 -16.86 -15.12 -2.98
CA ALA A 71 -17.59 -16.24 -2.38
C ALA A 71 -19.05 -16.30 -2.85
N ALA A 72 -19.67 -15.13 -3.11
CA ALA A 72 -21.00 -15.02 -3.69
C ALA A 72 -21.05 -15.29 -5.21
N GLY A 73 -19.93 -15.63 -5.85
CA GLY A 73 -19.86 -16.01 -7.26
C GLY A 73 -19.67 -14.84 -8.24
N PHE A 74 -19.44 -13.62 -7.77
CA PHE A 74 -19.17 -12.49 -8.65
C PHE A 74 -17.80 -12.61 -9.32
N THR A 75 -17.75 -12.19 -10.59
CA THR A 75 -16.52 -12.04 -11.35
C THR A 75 -15.73 -10.82 -10.88
N TYR A 76 -14.42 -10.82 -11.15
CA TYR A 76 -13.57 -9.69 -10.78
C TYR A 76 -14.01 -8.37 -11.44
N ASP A 77 -14.49 -8.41 -12.68
CA ASP A 77 -14.95 -7.20 -13.38
C ASP A 77 -16.23 -6.63 -12.77
N GLU A 78 -17.18 -7.48 -12.35
CA GLU A 78 -18.36 -7.03 -11.61
C GLU A 78 -17.97 -6.41 -10.26
N ILE A 79 -17.01 -7.02 -9.57
CA ILE A 79 -16.47 -6.49 -8.31
C ILE A 79 -15.82 -5.13 -8.52
N ARG A 80 -15.11 -4.89 -9.63
CA ARG A 80 -14.56 -3.56 -9.98
C ARG A 80 -15.66 -2.52 -10.10
N VAL A 81 -16.75 -2.84 -10.79
CA VAL A 81 -17.88 -1.92 -10.96
C VAL A 81 -18.54 -1.61 -9.61
N MET A 82 -18.69 -2.60 -8.73
CA MET A 82 -19.22 -2.40 -7.38
C MET A 82 -18.29 -1.54 -6.51
N LEU A 83 -16.98 -1.77 -6.57
CA LEU A 83 -16.00 -0.95 -5.87
C LEU A 83 -15.97 0.48 -6.38
N ALA A 84 -16.02 0.69 -7.70
CA ALA A 84 -16.05 2.03 -8.28
C ALA A 84 -17.28 2.83 -7.81
N LYS A 85 -18.44 2.17 -7.69
CA LYS A 85 -19.64 2.78 -7.11
C LYS A 85 -19.44 3.11 -5.63
N ALA A 86 -18.90 2.18 -4.84
CA ALA A 86 -18.64 2.40 -3.42
C ALA A 86 -17.62 3.53 -3.17
N ASP A 87 -16.53 3.61 -3.95
CA ASP A 87 -15.55 4.69 -3.87
C ASP A 87 -16.14 6.03 -4.32
N ALA A 88 -17.01 6.05 -5.34
CA ALA A 88 -17.72 7.26 -5.77
C ALA A 88 -18.69 7.77 -4.69
N GLU A 89 -19.36 6.88 -3.97
CA GLU A 89 -20.20 7.24 -2.83
C GLU A 89 -19.38 7.69 -1.60
N ALA A 90 -18.21 7.07 -1.37
CA ALA A 90 -17.29 7.47 -0.32
C ALA A 90 -16.65 8.84 -0.60
N THR A 91 -16.32 9.15 -1.86
CA THR A 91 -15.81 10.49 -2.25
C THR A 91 -16.87 11.59 -2.16
N ARG A 92 -18.16 11.25 -2.26
CA ARG A 92 -19.27 12.19 -2.01
C ARG A 92 -19.52 12.49 -0.53
N LYS A 93 -18.99 11.68 0.39
CA LYS A 93 -18.99 11.93 1.84
C LYS A 93 -17.57 12.30 2.29
N PRO A 94 -17.12 13.57 2.17
CA PRO A 94 -15.76 13.91 2.52
C PRO A 94 -15.60 13.95 4.04
N LYS A 95 -15.12 12.86 4.64
CA LYS A 95 -14.32 12.92 5.88
C LYS A 95 -13.12 11.98 5.76
N THR A 96 -12.02 12.60 5.34
CA THR A 96 -10.64 12.33 5.74
C THR A 96 -9.98 11.02 5.27
N ALA A 97 -9.29 11.09 4.12
CA ALA A 97 -7.99 10.44 3.94
C ALA A 97 -7.22 11.19 2.83
N PRO A 98 -6.01 11.72 3.09
CA PRO A 98 -5.24 12.41 2.07
C PRO A 98 -4.68 11.39 1.07
N LYS A 99 -4.91 11.65 -0.22
CA LYS A 99 -4.16 11.05 -1.33
C LYS A 99 -2.66 11.32 -1.13
N PRO A 100 -1.76 10.33 -1.15
CA PRO A 100 -0.38 10.62 -1.47
C PRO A 100 -0.35 10.96 -2.96
N LYS A 101 -0.32 12.26 -3.27
CA LYS A 101 0.08 12.74 -4.59
C LYS A 101 1.48 12.20 -4.84
N ALA A 102 1.62 11.44 -5.92
CA ALA A 102 2.86 11.35 -6.64
C ALA A 102 3.27 12.77 -7.07
N GLU A 103 4.40 13.23 -6.57
CA GLU A 103 5.19 14.35 -7.08
C GLU A 103 6.64 13.90 -6.87
N GLU A 104 7.17 13.11 -7.81
CA GLU A 104 7.97 13.61 -8.93
C GLU A 104 9.16 14.47 -8.48
N ALA A 105 10.32 13.81 -8.48
CA ALA A 105 11.64 14.32 -8.84
C ALA A 105 12.07 15.72 -8.35
N LYS A 106 13.07 15.72 -7.45
CA LYS A 106 14.37 16.36 -7.74
C LYS A 106 15.45 15.85 -6.79
N ALA A 107 16.30 14.98 -7.30
CA ALA A 107 17.60 14.70 -6.71
C ALA A 107 18.49 15.96 -6.81
N PRO A 108 19.14 16.41 -5.72
CA PRO A 108 20.23 17.36 -5.87
C PRO A 108 21.47 16.58 -6.33
N LYS A 109 21.85 16.78 -7.61
CA LYS A 109 23.17 16.43 -8.12
C LYS A 109 24.22 17.25 -7.35
N ALA A 110 24.93 16.62 -6.42
CA ALA A 110 26.19 17.16 -5.91
C ALA A 110 27.25 17.00 -7.01
N LYS A 111 27.41 18.04 -7.86
CA LYS A 111 28.58 18.14 -8.74
C LYS A 111 29.78 18.54 -7.89
N ALA A 112 30.77 17.66 -7.89
CA ALA A 112 32.15 17.97 -7.55
C ALA A 112 32.65 19.18 -8.38
N SER A 113 33.35 20.10 -7.72
CA SER A 113 34.28 21.02 -8.37
C SER A 113 35.49 21.21 -7.46
N ARG A 114 36.59 20.66 -7.95
CA ARG A 114 37.95 20.64 -7.38
C ARG A 114 38.67 21.91 -7.84
N ALA A 115 39.34 22.62 -6.92
CA ALA A 115 40.57 23.41 -7.09
C ALA A 115 40.76 24.25 -5.81
N GLY A 116 41.86 24.23 -5.05
CA GLY A 116 43.25 24.10 -5.45
C GLY A 116 43.86 25.49 -5.64
N ARG A 117 44.42 26.06 -4.57
CA ARG A 117 45.40 27.18 -4.52
C ARG A 117 45.74 27.36 -3.01
N GLY A 118 46.91 27.11 -2.46
CA GLY A 118 48.27 27.06 -3.03
C GLY A 118 48.91 28.44 -2.97
N GLY A 119 49.80 28.67 -2.00
CA GLY A 119 50.95 29.58 -2.15
C GLY A 119 51.05 30.79 -1.23
N ALA A 120 51.91 30.63 -0.22
CA ALA A 120 52.90 31.57 0.32
C ALA A 120 53.04 32.97 -0.31
N ARG A 121 53.09 34.01 0.54
CA ARG A 121 54.29 34.80 0.87
C ARG A 121 53.97 35.82 1.95
#